data_AF-A0A1E8BJ19-F1
#
_entry.id   AF-A0A1E8BJ19-F1
#
_cell.length_a   1.000
_cell.length_b   1.000
_cell.length_c   1.000
_cell.angle_alpha   90.00
_cell.angle_beta   90.00
_cell.angle_gamma   90.00
#
_symmetry.space_group_name_H-M   'P 1'
#
loop_
_entity.id
_entity.type
_entity.pdbx_description
1 polymer ?
#
loop_
_entity_poly.entity_id
_entity_poly.type
_entity_poly.pdbx_seq_one_letter_code
_entity_poly.pdbx_strand_id
1 'polypeptide(L)'
;MDQLTFLSKIDRAATQSKLERLLEEVRIYKQFGMVREEMKVTPSYGVRYHGPTNTVGNPLEDVALENIERSKREQYLKNMSFRID
;
A
#
# COMPACT_ATOMS: atom_id res chain seq x y z
N MET A 1 -29.55 23.92 -30.28
CA MET A 1 -28.69 22.77 -30.64
C MET A 1 -28.22 22.17 -29.35
N ASP A 2 -28.97 21.22 -28.81
CA ASP A 2 -28.62 20.57 -27.55
C ASP A 2 -27.53 19.53 -27.81
N GLN A 3 -26.38 19.73 -27.15
CA GLN A 3 -25.28 18.79 -27.20
C GLN A 3 -25.73 17.49 -26.53
N LEU A 4 -25.94 16.44 -27.33
CA LEU A 4 -26.22 15.07 -26.88
C LEU A 4 -24.99 14.50 -26.16
N THR A 5 -24.72 14.95 -24.93
CA THR A 5 -23.76 14.27 -24.08
C THR A 5 -24.44 13.02 -23.52
N PHE A 6 -24.04 11.86 -24.02
CA PHE A 6 -24.54 10.52 -23.64
C PHE A 6 -24.34 10.13 -22.16
N LEU A 7 -23.75 11.01 -21.34
CA LEU A 7 -23.40 10.73 -19.96
C LEU A 7 -24.32 11.52 -19.03
N SER A 8 -24.73 10.87 -17.94
CA SER A 8 -25.39 11.53 -16.82
C SER A 8 -24.53 12.69 -16.30
N LYS A 9 -25.13 13.62 -15.56
CA LYS A 9 -24.42 14.78 -15.01
C LYS A 9 -23.42 14.30 -13.95
N ILE A 10 -22.19 14.01 -14.37
CA ILE A 10 -21.10 13.56 -13.50
C ILE A 10 -20.58 14.75 -12.70
N ASP A 11 -20.31 14.52 -11.41
CA ASP A 11 -19.55 15.46 -10.60
C ASP A 11 -18.09 15.49 -11.07
N ARG A 12 -17.77 16.46 -11.93
CA ARG A 12 -16.44 16.61 -12.52
C ARG A 12 -15.37 16.85 -11.47
N ALA A 13 -15.67 17.63 -10.43
CA ALA A 13 -14.70 17.97 -9.40
C ALA A 13 -14.34 16.75 -8.56
N ALA A 14 -15.34 15.98 -8.12
CA ALA A 14 -15.11 14.74 -7.38
C ALA A 14 -14.36 13.70 -8.21
N THR A 15 -14.66 13.63 -9.51
CA THR A 15 -14.00 12.67 -10.42
C THR A 15 -12.55 13.05 -10.67
N GLN A 16 -12.27 14.34 -10.90
CA GLN A 16 -10.91 14.85 -11.08
C GLN A 16 -10.04 14.61 -9.84
N SER A 17 -10.54 14.93 -8.64
CA SER A 17 -9.80 14.72 -7.39
C SER A 17 -9.43 13.24 -7.18
N LYS A 18 -10.34 12.32 -7.52
CA LYS A 18 -10.06 10.87 -7.44
C LYS A 18 -9.00 10.44 -8.45
N LEU A 19 -9.05 10.96 -9.68
CA LEU A 19 -8.06 10.64 -10.71
C LEU A 19 -6.67 11.17 -10.36
N GLU A 20 -6.57 12.43 -9.94
CA GLU A 20 -5.30 13.05 -9.55
C GLU A 20 -4.64 12.29 -8.41
N ARG A 21 -5.42 11.89 -7.40
CA ARG A 21 -4.93 11.04 -6.31
C ARG A 21 -4.33 9.73 -6.82
N LEU A 22 -5.03 9.04 -7.71
CA LEU A 22 -4.59 7.74 -8.23
C LEU A 22 -3.34 7.89 -9.11
N LEU A 23 -3.26 8.96 -9.91
CA LEU A 23 -2.08 9.27 -10.72
C LEU A 23 -0.86 9.61 -9.86
N GLU A 24 -1.05 10.37 -8.76
CA GLU A 24 0.03 10.67 -7.83
C GLU A 24 0.53 9.42 -7.10
N GLU A 25 -0.37 8.53 -6.69
CA GLU A 25 -0.01 7.22 -6.10
C GLU A 25 0.84 6.38 -7.08
N VAL A 26 0.44 6.32 -8.37
CA VAL A 26 1.21 5.64 -9.43
C VAL A 26 2.56 6.32 -9.69
N ARG A 27 2.61 7.65 -9.65
CA ARG A 27 3.85 8.43 -9.84
C ARG A 27 4.85 8.15 -8.72
N ILE A 28 4.43 8.22 -7.45
CA ILE A 28 5.26 7.91 -6.29
C ILE A 28 5.81 6.49 -6.41
N TYR A 29 4.96 5.53 -6.81
CA TYR A 29 5.39 4.16 -7.07
C TYR A 29 6.46 4.04 -8.16
N LYS A 30 6.26 4.68 -9.32
CA LYS A 30 7.27 4.68 -10.41
C LYS A 30 8.61 5.30 -9.95
N GLN A 31 8.56 6.32 -9.10
CA GLN A 31 9.76 7.04 -8.66
C GLN A 31 10.55 6.32 -7.57
N PHE A 32 9.86 5.80 -6.54
CA PHE A 32 10.50 5.27 -5.34
C PHE A 32 10.41 3.75 -5.18
N GLY A 33 9.55 3.09 -5.98
CA GLY A 33 9.23 1.67 -5.80
C GLY A 33 8.51 1.40 -4.47
N MET A 34 8.53 0.14 -4.02
CA MET A 34 8.06 -0.22 -2.67
C MET A 34 9.21 -0.59 -1.75
N VAL A 35 9.15 -0.04 -0.55
CA VAL A 35 10.05 -0.40 0.55
C VAL A 35 9.50 -1.65 1.24
N ARG A 36 10.34 -2.68 1.35
CA ARG A 36 10.03 -3.89 2.11
C ARG A 36 10.18 -3.62 3.60
N GLU A 37 9.34 -4.27 4.39
CA GLU A 37 9.55 -4.29 5.83
C GLU A 37 10.70 -5.23 6.16
N GLU A 38 11.63 -4.73 6.97
CA GLU A 38 12.74 -5.51 7.50
C GLU A 38 12.38 -6.05 8.87
N MET A 39 12.86 -7.26 9.16
CA MET A 39 12.69 -7.84 10.49
C MET A 39 13.43 -7.01 11.53
N LYS A 40 12.69 -6.56 12.54
CA LYS A 40 13.27 -5.88 13.70
C LYS A 40 12.83 -6.57 14.98
N VAL A 41 13.81 -7.05 15.74
CA VAL A 41 13.62 -7.54 17.10
C VAL A 41 14.34 -6.59 18.03
N THR A 42 13.59 -5.95 18.95
CA THR A 42 14.19 -5.12 20.00
C THR A 42 14.20 -5.93 21.29
N PRO A 43 15.34 -6.52 21.70
CA PRO A 43 15.40 -7.27 22.96
C PRO A 43 15.29 -6.31 24.14
N SER A 44 14.52 -6.69 25.18
CA SER A 44 14.56 -5.98 26.45
C SER A 44 15.65 -6.57 27.33
N TYR A 45 16.63 -5.77 27.75
CA TYR A 45 17.75 -6.22 28.60
C TYR A 45 17.40 -6.32 30.10
N GLY A 46 16.17 -5.94 30.50
CA GLY A 46 15.71 -6.04 31.88
C GLY A 46 15.27 -7.46 32.23
N VAL A 47 15.74 -7.98 33.37
CA VAL A 47 15.30 -9.27 33.91
C VAL A 47 13.81 -9.19 34.28
N ARG A 48 13.00 -10.13 33.80
CA ARG A 48 11.57 -10.26 34.13
C ARG A 48 11.37 -11.42 35.09
N TYR A 49 11.37 -11.16 36.40
CA TYR A 49 11.34 -12.20 37.44
C TYR A 49 10.03 -13.04 37.49
N HIS A 50 8.90 -12.50 37.03
CA HIS A 50 7.58 -13.17 37.06
C HIS A 50 6.77 -12.94 35.78
N GLY A 51 7.44 -12.69 34.65
CA GLY A 51 6.76 -12.47 33.37
C GLY A 51 6.33 -13.79 32.71
N PRO A 52 5.26 -13.80 31.89
CA PRO A 52 4.90 -14.97 31.09
C PRO A 52 6.08 -15.36 30.18
N THR A 53 6.65 -16.55 30.42
CA THR A 53 7.78 -17.10 29.64
C THR A 53 7.31 -17.96 28.46
N ASN A 54 6.01 -18.25 28.39
CA ASN A 54 5.38 -19.08 27.36
C ASN A 54 5.00 -18.29 26.09
N THR A 55 5.09 -16.97 26.10
CA THR A 55 4.75 -16.12 24.96
C THR A 55 6.02 -15.59 24.31
N VAL A 56 6.27 -16.00 23.06
CA VAL A 56 7.32 -15.46 22.19
C VAL A 56 6.62 -14.80 21.01
N GLY A 57 7.07 -13.61 20.60
CA GLY A 57 6.56 -12.98 19.38
C GLY A 57 7.00 -13.75 18.12
N ASN A 58 6.29 -13.59 17.00
CA ASN A 58 6.67 -14.16 15.71
C ASN A 58 6.97 -13.08 14.65
N PRO A 59 8.02 -12.27 14.85
CA PRO A 59 8.32 -11.12 13.99
C PRO A 59 8.65 -11.54 12.54
N LEU A 60 9.08 -12.78 12.33
CA LEU A 60 9.33 -13.31 10.99
C LEU A 60 8.02 -13.45 10.20
N GLU A 61 7.01 -14.07 10.81
CA GLU A 61 5.71 -14.30 10.17
C GLU A 61 5.01 -12.99 9.87
N ASP A 62 4.97 -12.07 10.84
CA ASP A 62 4.32 -10.76 10.68
C ASP A 62 4.93 -9.99 9.51
N VAL A 63 6.26 -9.90 9.45
CA VAL A 63 6.98 -9.21 8.38
C VAL A 63 6.83 -9.93 7.03
N ALA A 64 6.79 -11.26 7.03
CA ALA A 64 6.58 -12.04 5.81
C ALA A 64 5.18 -11.80 5.22
N LEU A 65 4.13 -11.81 6.04
CA LEU A 65 2.75 -11.56 5.62
C LEU A 65 2.60 -10.15 5.04
N GLU A 66 3.11 -9.14 5.73
CA GLU A 66 3.05 -7.74 5.28
C GLU A 66 3.80 -7.54 3.95
N ASN A 67 4.98 -8.14 3.79
CA ASN A 67 5.73 -8.08 2.54
C ASN A 67 5.04 -8.81 1.38
N ILE A 68 4.30 -9.89 1.63
CA ILE A 68 3.49 -10.57 0.62
C ILE A 68 2.36 -9.64 0.15
N GLU A 69 1.68 -8.95 1.06
CA GLU A 69 0.63 -7.99 0.70
C GLU A 69 1.16 -6.81 -0.11
N ARG A 70 2.32 -6.26 0.30
CA ARG A 70 3.03 -5.23 -0.46
C ARG A 70 3.40 -5.72 -1.86
N SER A 71 3.87 -6.95 -1.98
CA SER A 71 4.20 -7.56 -3.28
C SER A 71 2.98 -7.71 -4.20
N LYS A 72 1.81 -8.07 -3.66
CA LYS A 72 0.55 -8.10 -4.43
C LYS A 72 0.17 -6.70 -4.94
N ARG A 73 0.27 -5.69 -4.08
CA ARG A 73 0.04 -4.30 -4.45
C ARG A 73 1.05 -3.85 -5.51
N GLU A 74 2.28 -4.32 -5.47
CA GLU A 74 3.34 -3.99 -6.42
C GLU A 74 2.97 -4.46 -7.82
N GLN A 75 2.54 -5.71 -7.92
CA GLN A 75 2.07 -6.28 -9.19
C GLN A 75 0.86 -5.53 -9.73
N TYR A 76 -0.10 -5.16 -8.87
CA TYR A 76 -1.26 -4.36 -9.29
C TYR A 76 -0.83 -3.01 -9.89
N LEU A 77 0.06 -2.27 -9.21
CA LEU A 77 0.52 -0.97 -9.68
C LEU A 77 1.36 -1.08 -10.96
N LYS A 78 2.21 -2.09 -11.11
CA LYS A 78 2.90 -2.38 -12.38
C LYS A 78 1.90 -2.55 -13.51
N ASN A 79 0.89 -3.40 -13.33
CA ASN A 79 -0.13 -3.66 -14.34
C ASN A 79 -0.95 -2.41 -14.70
N MET A 80 -1.25 -1.54 -13.73
CA MET A 80 -1.91 -0.26 -13.98
C MET A 80 -1.02 0.72 -14.73
N SER A 81 0.28 0.75 -14.40
CA SER A 81 1.23 1.69 -15.00
C SER A 81 1.43 1.48 -16.50
N PHE A 82 1.36 0.24 -16.99
CA PHE A 82 1.46 -0.11 -18.40
C PHE A 82 0.23 0.29 -19.23
N ARG A 83 -0.90 0.65 -18.59
CA ARG A 83 -2.14 1.05 -19.30
C ARG A 83 -2.21 2.56 -19.55
N ILE A 84 -1.22 3.32 -19.09
CA ILE A 84 -1.20 4.80 -19.10
C ILE A 84 -0.22 5.35 -20.16
N ASP A 85 0.53 4.48 -20.86
CA ASP A 85 1.33 4.85 -22.04
C ASP A 85 0.45 4.93 -23.30
#